data_AF-A0A9P3J378-F1
#
_entry.id   AF-A0A9P3J378-F1
#
_cell.length_a   1.000
_cell.length_b   1.000
_cell.length_c   1.000
_cell.angle_alpha   90.00
_cell.angle_beta   90.00
_cell.angle_gamma   90.00
#
_symmetry.space_group_name_H-M   'P 1'
#
loop_
_entity.id
_entity.type
_entity.pdbx_description
1 polymer ?
#
loop_
_entity_poly.entity_id
_entity_poly.type
_entity_poly.pdbx_seq_one_letter_code
_entity_poly.pdbx_strand_id
1 'polypeptide(L)'
;MTRDLLQPEWMAPEVLRNEPSNEKSDVYSFGVVLWELSTMQRPWRGLNAMQVVGAVGFQQRRLVIPGSVDPAVSKVIGACWAEYVHILSCFPDLTPLSLKLHLLSVQETVRTAIIFRDCS
;
A
#
# COMPACT_ATOMS: atom_id res chain seq x y z
N MET A 1 -4.32 -13.17 -19.88
CA MET A 1 -2.89 -13.14 -19.52
C MET A 1 -2.52 -11.72 -19.06
N THR A 2 -3.20 -11.22 -18.03
CA THR A 2 -3.02 -9.85 -17.47
C THR A 2 -3.28 -9.83 -15.96
N ARG A 3 -3.08 -10.97 -15.27
CA ARG A 3 -3.21 -11.08 -13.81
C ARG A 3 -1.86 -11.14 -13.08
N ASP A 4 -0.75 -11.18 -13.82
CA ASP A 4 0.58 -11.51 -13.27
C ASP A 4 1.48 -10.28 -12.97
N LEU A 5 0.92 -9.07 -12.90
CA LEU A 5 1.68 -7.85 -12.53
C LEU A 5 1.21 -7.17 -11.25
N LEU A 6 0.17 -7.70 -10.59
CA LEU A 6 -0.29 -7.15 -9.32
C LEU A 6 0.55 -7.76 -8.20
N GLN A 7 1.34 -6.92 -7.53
CA GLN A 7 2.12 -7.33 -6.38
C GLN A 7 1.20 -7.40 -5.15
N PRO A 8 0.88 -8.60 -4.63
CA PRO A 8 -0.10 -8.78 -3.54
C PRO A 8 0.27 -8.04 -2.26
N GLU A 9 1.55 -7.70 -2.08
CA GLU A 9 2.07 -7.00 -0.90
C GLU A 9 1.48 -5.60 -0.74
N TRP A 10 1.01 -4.96 -1.82
CA TRP A 10 0.39 -3.64 -1.81
C TRP A 10 -1.13 -3.68 -1.93
N MET A 11 -1.74 -4.84 -2.15
CA MET A 11 -3.17 -4.96 -2.44
C MET A 11 -4.01 -4.92 -1.17
N ALA A 12 -5.19 -4.30 -1.27
CA ALA A 12 -6.19 -4.27 -0.21
C ALA A 12 -6.79 -5.67 0.05
N PRO A 13 -7.25 -5.95 1.28
CA PRO A 13 -7.73 -7.27 1.66
C PRO A 13 -8.88 -7.78 0.79
N GLU A 14 -9.83 -6.91 0.41
CA GLU A 14 -10.94 -7.23 -0.48
C GLU A 14 -10.46 -7.63 -1.89
N VAL A 15 -9.41 -6.97 -2.40
CA VAL A 15 -8.84 -7.30 -3.71
C VAL A 15 -8.16 -8.67 -3.66
N LEU A 16 -7.44 -8.96 -2.57
CA LEU A 16 -6.80 -10.25 -2.33
C LEU A 16 -7.83 -11.39 -2.16
N ARG A 17 -9.03 -11.09 -1.66
CA ARG A 17 -10.17 -12.03 -1.58
C ARG A 17 -10.97 -12.12 -2.88
N ASN A 18 -10.58 -11.39 -3.92
CA ASN A 18 -11.32 -11.30 -5.19
C ASN A 18 -12.77 -10.82 -4.97
N GLU A 19 -12.97 -9.92 -4.01
CA GLU A 19 -14.21 -9.19 -3.75
C GLU A 19 -14.25 -7.88 -4.58
N PRO A 20 -15.42 -7.23 -4.70
CA PRO A 20 -15.51 -5.95 -5.40
C PRO A 20 -14.59 -4.89 -4.78
N SER A 21 -13.65 -4.40 -5.57
CA SER A 21 -12.79 -3.28 -5.21
C SER A 21 -13.51 -1.95 -5.45
N ASN A 22 -13.12 -0.94 -4.69
CA ASN A 22 -13.59 0.43 -4.86
C ASN A 22 -12.46 1.41 -4.55
N GLU A 23 -12.76 2.70 -4.47
CA GLU A 23 -11.78 3.75 -4.19
C GLU A 23 -11.01 3.54 -2.88
N LYS A 24 -11.58 2.80 -1.91
CA LYS A 24 -10.90 2.47 -0.65
C LYS A 24 -9.74 1.49 -0.86
N SER A 25 -9.83 0.64 -1.86
CA SER A 25 -8.74 -0.29 -2.22
C SER A 25 -7.50 0.48 -2.69
N ASP A 26 -7.70 1.59 -3.43
CA ASP A 26 -6.62 2.46 -3.88
C ASP A 26 -6.01 3.24 -2.70
N VAL A 27 -6.84 3.73 -1.77
CA VAL A 27 -6.38 4.40 -0.54
C VAL A 27 -5.55 3.46 0.34
N TYR A 28 -5.98 2.21 0.50
CA TYR A 28 -5.20 1.21 1.23
C TYR A 28 -3.80 1.02 0.60
N SER A 29 -3.77 0.85 -0.72
CA SER A 29 -2.54 0.63 -1.48
C SER A 29 -1.58 1.82 -1.35
N PHE A 30 -2.12 3.05 -1.37
CA PHE A 30 -1.36 4.26 -1.08
C PHE A 30 -0.77 4.27 0.33
N GLY A 31 -1.52 3.82 1.34
CA GLY A 31 -1.00 3.66 2.71
C GLY A 31 0.18 2.69 2.78
N VAL A 32 0.16 1.60 2.00
CA VAL A 32 1.30 0.66 1.92
C VAL A 32 2.51 1.31 1.25
N VAL A 33 2.33 2.09 0.19
CA VAL A 33 3.41 2.84 -0.47
C VAL A 33 4.02 3.88 0.48
N LEU A 34 3.19 4.64 1.19
CA LEU A 34 3.68 5.58 2.20
C LEU A 34 4.48 4.88 3.30
N TRP A 35 4.03 3.70 3.74
CA TRP A 35 4.77 2.89 4.70
C TRP A 35 6.12 2.44 4.15
N GLU A 36 6.18 1.97 2.91
CA GLU A 36 7.41 1.55 2.24
C GLU A 36 8.41 2.71 2.13
N LEU A 37 7.95 3.89 1.70
CA LEU A 37 8.79 5.08 1.59
C LEU A 37 9.29 5.56 2.96
N SER A 38 8.43 5.49 3.99
CA SER A 38 8.77 5.97 5.34
C SER A 38 9.74 5.03 6.07
N THR A 39 9.67 3.73 5.77
CA THR A 39 10.50 2.71 6.41
C THR A 39 11.70 2.29 5.58
N MET A 40 11.69 2.64 4.28
CA MET A 40 12.64 2.16 3.26
C MET A 40 12.73 0.63 3.23
N GLN A 41 11.61 -0.05 3.46
CA GLN A 41 11.53 -1.51 3.53
C GLN A 41 10.45 -2.04 2.60
N ARG A 42 10.71 -3.22 2.03
CA ARG A 42 9.71 -3.96 1.27
C ARG A 42 8.57 -4.41 2.19
N PRO A 43 7.30 -4.13 1.84
CA PRO A 43 6.16 -4.59 2.62
C PRO A 43 6.13 -6.13 2.70
N TRP A 44 5.74 -6.63 3.87
CA TRP A 44 5.62 -8.07 4.14
C TRP A 44 6.90 -8.88 3.89
N ARG A 45 8.06 -8.25 4.05
CA ARG A 45 9.37 -8.91 3.88
C ARG A 45 9.41 -10.27 4.58
N GLY A 46 9.81 -11.30 3.81
CA GLY A 46 9.90 -12.69 4.29
C GLY A 46 8.63 -13.52 4.08
N LEU A 47 7.53 -12.93 3.61
CA LEU A 47 6.36 -13.66 3.14
C LEU A 47 6.36 -13.78 1.62
N ASN A 48 5.90 -14.92 1.10
CA ASN A 48 5.59 -15.07 -0.31
C ASN A 48 4.17 -14.56 -0.64
N ALA A 49 3.86 -14.41 -1.92
CA ALA A 49 2.57 -13.93 -2.42
C ALA A 49 1.35 -14.61 -1.77
N MET A 50 1.34 -15.95 -1.69
CA MET A 50 0.23 -16.70 -1.11
C MET A 50 0.10 -16.49 0.40
N GLN A 51 1.23 -16.38 1.10
CA GLN A 51 1.24 -16.06 2.53
C GLN A 51 0.72 -14.65 2.80
N VAL A 52 1.01 -13.69 1.92
CA VAL A 52 0.45 -12.33 1.99
C VAL A 52 -1.05 -12.33 1.77
N VAL A 53 -1.55 -13.06 0.74
CA VAL A 53 -2.99 -13.25 0.52
C VAL A 53 -3.66 -13.79 1.79
N GLY A 54 -3.10 -14.83 2.41
CA GLY A 54 -3.59 -15.38 3.68
C GLY A 54 -3.57 -14.37 4.83
N ALA A 55 -2.42 -13.72 5.05
CA ALA A 55 -2.19 -12.80 6.16
C ALA A 55 -3.08 -11.55 6.07
N VAL A 56 -3.15 -10.91 4.91
CA VAL A 56 -3.84 -9.64 4.72
C VAL A 56 -5.31 -9.89 4.42
N GLY A 57 -5.58 -10.73 3.42
CA GLY A 57 -6.93 -11.00 2.95
C GLY A 57 -7.78 -11.73 3.98
N PHE A 58 -7.23 -12.69 4.74
CA PHE A 58 -8.04 -13.55 5.61
C PHE A 58 -7.77 -13.37 7.11
N GLN A 59 -6.54 -13.01 7.50
CA GLN A 59 -6.18 -12.83 8.91
C GLN A 59 -6.21 -11.36 9.38
N GLN A 60 -6.59 -10.42 8.50
CA GLN A 60 -6.64 -8.98 8.79
C GLN A 60 -5.33 -8.42 9.37
N ARG A 61 -4.18 -9.02 9.03
CA ARG A 61 -2.87 -8.48 9.43
C ARG A 61 -2.66 -7.11 8.77
N ARG A 62 -1.91 -6.24 9.46
CA ARG A 62 -1.45 -4.94 8.96
C ARG A 62 0.06 -4.80 9.18
N LEU A 63 0.70 -3.95 8.38
CA LEU A 63 2.11 -3.62 8.56
C LEU A 63 2.29 -2.85 9.86
N VAL A 64 3.35 -3.17 10.60
CA VAL A 64 3.69 -2.45 11.83
C VAL A 64 4.33 -1.13 11.44
N ILE A 65 3.82 -0.01 11.94
CA ILE A 65 4.44 1.31 11.76
C ILE A 65 5.48 1.48 12.89
N PRO A 66 6.79 1.53 12.58
CA PRO A 66 7.81 1.74 13.60
C PRO A 66 7.66 3.12 14.24
N GLY A 67 7.98 3.25 15.53
CA GLY A 67 7.95 4.55 16.24
C GLY A 67 8.98 5.57 15.74
N SER A 68 9.89 5.18 14.85
CA SER A 68 10.82 6.09 14.17
C SER A 68 10.20 6.84 12.99
N VAL A 69 9.02 6.43 12.52
CA VAL A 69 8.28 7.13 11.46
C VAL A 69 7.69 8.41 12.04
N ASP A 70 7.77 9.49 11.27
CA ASP A 70 7.19 10.78 11.66
C ASP A 70 5.71 10.62 12.09
N PRO A 71 5.30 11.17 13.25
CA PRO A 71 3.94 10.99 13.76
C PRO A 71 2.83 11.46 12.83
N ALA A 72 3.06 12.52 12.04
CA ALA A 72 2.09 12.99 11.06
C ALA A 72 1.93 11.99 9.92
N VAL A 73 3.04 11.42 9.43
CA VAL A 73 3.02 10.37 8.39
C VAL A 73 2.39 9.08 8.92
N SER A 74 2.73 8.66 10.15
CA SER A 74 2.12 7.50 10.81
C SER A 74 0.60 7.65 10.92
N LYS A 75 0.11 8.87 11.19
CA LYS A 75 -1.33 9.16 11.25
C LYS A 75 -2.00 9.01 9.89
N VAL A 76 -1.36 9.48 8.81
CA VAL A 76 -1.87 9.33 7.44
C VAL A 76 -1.91 7.85 7.03
N ILE A 77 -0.83 7.10 7.28
CA ILE A 77 -0.76 5.66 7.01
C ILE A 77 -1.86 4.93 7.78
N GLY A 78 -1.99 5.20 9.08
CA GLY A 78 -3.03 4.58 9.92
C GLY A 78 -4.44 4.91 9.44
N ALA A 79 -4.66 6.15 8.97
CA ALA A 79 -5.94 6.54 8.39
C ALA A 79 -6.23 5.72 7.13
N CYS A 80 -5.25 5.55 6.22
CA CYS A 80 -5.41 4.79 4.97
C CYS A 80 -5.86 3.33 5.18
N TRP A 81 -5.61 2.76 6.36
CA TRP A 81 -5.96 1.38 6.70
C TRP A 81 -7.18 1.24 7.63
N ALA A 82 -7.82 2.35 8.00
CA ALA A 82 -9.00 2.35 8.86
C ALA A 82 -10.25 1.84 8.12
N GLU A 83 -11.08 1.03 8.80
CA GLU A 83 -12.30 0.46 8.21
C GLU A 83 -13.36 1.52 7.85
N TYR A 84 -13.33 2.68 8.51
CA TYR A 84 -14.26 3.79 8.25
C TYR A 84 -13.53 4.97 7.63
N VAL A 85 -13.86 5.21 6.36
CA VAL A 85 -13.37 6.31 5.54
C VAL A 85 -13.92 7.64 6.08
N HIS A 86 -13.23 8.19 7.07
CA HIS A 86 -13.29 9.63 7.37
C HIS A 86 -12.20 10.42 6.62
N ILE A 87 -11.36 9.73 5.83
CA ILE A 87 -10.22 10.32 5.10
C ILE A 87 -10.68 11.27 4.00
N LEU A 88 -11.75 10.95 3.28
CA LEU A 88 -12.29 11.84 2.24
C LEU A 88 -12.75 13.19 2.80
N SER A 89 -13.13 13.24 4.07
CA SER A 89 -13.43 14.50 4.78
C SER A 89 -12.18 15.24 5.25
N CYS A 90 -11.04 14.56 5.35
CA CYS A 90 -9.79 15.12 5.90
C CYS A 90 -8.79 15.52 4.81
N PHE A 91 -8.88 14.94 3.62
CA PHE A 91 -7.98 15.17 2.47
C PHE A 91 -8.77 15.17 1.16
N PRO A 92 -9.43 16.29 0.80
CA PRO A 92 -10.26 16.37 -0.39
C PRO A 92 -9.49 16.20 -1.71
N ASP A 93 -8.16 16.40 -1.71
CA ASP A 93 -7.30 16.27 -2.89
C ASP A 93 -6.81 14.84 -3.17
N LEU A 94 -7.06 13.87 -2.28
CA LEU A 94 -6.75 12.44 -2.48
C LEU A 94 -7.83 11.76 -3.36
N THR A 95 -8.22 12.42 -4.46
CA THR A 95 -9.22 11.88 -5.38
C THR A 95 -8.66 10.70 -6.19
N PRO A 96 -9.49 9.71 -6.56
CA PRO A 96 -9.05 8.48 -7.22
C PRO A 96 -8.27 8.71 -8.54
N LEU A 97 -8.59 9.77 -9.30
CA LEU A 97 -7.91 10.08 -10.57
C LEU A 97 -6.47 10.59 -10.37
N SER A 98 -6.23 11.43 -9.36
CA SER A 98 -4.89 11.97 -9.08
C SER A 98 -3.94 10.91 -8.54
N LEU A 99 -4.46 9.95 -7.75
CA LEU A 99 -3.71 8.82 -7.23
C LEU A 99 -3.38 7.79 -8.29
N LYS A 100 -4.26 7.53 -9.27
CA LYS A 100 -4.03 6.52 -10.31
C LYS A 100 -2.89 6.89 -11.26
N LEU A 101 -2.75 8.18 -11.59
CA LEU A 101 -1.58 8.68 -12.32
C LEU A 101 -0.30 8.64 -11.47
N HIS A 102 -0.38 9.02 -10.19
CA HIS A 102 0.76 9.02 -9.29
C HIS A 102 1.24 7.61 -8.95
N LEU A 103 0.36 6.62 -8.79
CA LEU A 103 0.74 5.24 -8.48
C LEU A 103 1.47 4.58 -9.67
N LEU A 104 1.06 4.87 -10.90
CA LEU A 104 1.79 4.42 -12.10
C LEU A 104 3.19 5.05 -12.16
N SER A 105 3.34 6.35 -11.89
CA SER A 105 4.66 6.99 -11.88
C SER A 105 5.52 6.58 -10.68
N VAL A 106 4.92 6.37 -9.50
CA VAL A 106 5.61 5.99 -8.27
C VAL A 106 6.07 4.53 -8.35
N GLN A 107 5.31 3.62 -8.97
CA GLN A 107 5.78 2.24 -9.21
C GLN A 107 7.00 2.18 -10.13
N GLU A 108 7.06 3.00 -11.18
CA GLU A 108 8.23 3.13 -12.06
C GLU A 108 9.44 3.76 -11.33
N THR A 109 9.18 4.79 -10.51
CA THR A 109 10.21 5.55 -9.78
C THR A 109 10.80 4.74 -8.62
N VAL A 110 9.97 4.02 -7.86
CA VAL A 110 10.37 3.15 -6.75
C VAL A 110 11.10 1.91 -7.25
N ARG A 111 10.68 1.32 -8.38
CA ARG A 111 11.47 0.28 -9.07
C ARG A 111 12.88 0.77 -9.39
N THR A 112 13.01 1.98 -9.95
CA THR A 112 14.30 2.54 -10.32
C THR A 112 15.16 2.86 -9.08
N ALA A 113 14.56 3.40 -8.01
CA ALA A 113 15.26 3.79 -6.79
C ALA A 113 15.75 2.59 -5.95
N ILE A 114 15.04 1.46 -5.97
CA ILE A 114 15.45 0.23 -5.27
C ILE A 114 16.49 -0.54 -6.09
N ILE A 115 16.30 -0.67 -7.41
CA ILE A 115 17.27 -1.33 -8.31
C ILE A 115 18.63 -0.60 -8.30
N PHE A 116 18.67 0.72 -8.12
CA PHE A 116 19.92 1.48 -8.06
C PHE A 116 20.78 1.21 -6.82
N ARG A 117 20.22 0.73 -5.70
CA ARG A 117 20.99 0.49 -4.46
C ARG A 117 21.43 -0.95 -4.26
N ASP A 118 20.83 -1.90 -4.96
CA ASP A 118 21.29 -3.31 -5.01
C ASP A 118 22.41 -3.54 -6.04
N CYS A 119 22.81 -2.48 -6.79
CA CYS A 119 23.93 -2.48 -7.74
C CYS A 119 25.20 -1.76 -7.23
N SER A 120 25.37 -1.55 -5.92
CA SER A 120 26.60 -1.01 -5.31
C SER A 120 27.12 -1.87 -4.18
#